data_AF-A3X8S7-F1
#
_entry.id   AF-A3X8S7-F1
#
_cell.length_a   1.000
_cell.length_b   1.000
_cell.length_c   1.000
_cell.angle_alpha   90.00
_cell.angle_beta   90.00
_cell.angle_gamma   90.00
#
_symmetry.space_group_name_H-M   'P 1'
#
loop_
_entity.id
_entity.type
_entity.pdbx_description
1 polymer ?
#
loop_
_entity_poly.entity_id
_entity_poly.type
_entity_poly.pdbx_seq_one_letter_code
_entity_poly.pdbx_strand_id
1 'polypeptide(L)'
;MKPSAPNPRIKLSKLRDIGWSLWDPIGLLSTGGPFTGTWTNDANRGFADEYDNYLIAAASQIRRGASSTEVVGYLVQIESEHMGLGVSPTTQARAEAVIAAIMADEAIWTYPDEQGRFE
;
A
#
# COMPACT_ATOMS: atom_id res chain seq x y z
N MET A 1 13.50 27.13 18.65
CA MET A 1 12.83 26.12 17.79
C MET A 1 13.87 25.10 17.37
N LYS A 2 13.67 23.80 17.65
CA LYS A 2 14.46 22.76 17.01
C LYS A 2 14.08 22.73 15.51
N PRO A 3 15.02 22.57 14.58
CA PRO A 3 14.66 22.29 13.20
C PRO A 3 13.74 21.07 13.18
N SER A 4 12.60 21.16 12.49
CA SER A 4 11.79 19.99 12.18
C SER A 4 12.70 19.01 11.45
N ALA A 5 12.80 17.77 11.94
CA ALA A 5 13.40 16.72 11.14
C ALA A 5 12.70 16.71 9.77
N PRO A 6 13.45 16.57 8.67
CA PRO A 6 12.86 16.61 7.35
C PRO A 6 11.87 15.46 7.15
N ASN A 7 10.75 15.74 6.48
CA ASN A 7 9.70 14.74 6.26
C ASN A 7 10.22 13.65 5.31
N PRO A 8 10.21 12.37 5.72
CA PRO A 8 10.59 11.29 4.82
C PRO A 8 9.55 11.09 3.72
N ARG A 9 9.98 10.44 2.66
CA ARG A 9 9.15 10.07 1.50
C ARG A 9 8.78 8.60 1.57
N ILE A 10 7.71 8.25 0.87
CA ILE A 10 7.27 6.87 0.70
C ILE A 10 7.97 6.29 -0.54
N LYS A 11 8.55 5.10 -0.40
CA LYS A 11 9.07 4.30 -1.52
C LYS A 11 7.92 3.54 -2.18
N LEU A 12 7.38 4.10 -3.26
CA LEU A 12 6.17 3.59 -3.91
C LEU A 12 6.30 2.15 -4.42
N SER A 13 7.47 1.76 -4.92
CA SER A 13 7.70 0.38 -5.38
C SER A 13 7.48 -0.66 -4.28
N LYS A 14 7.86 -0.35 -3.03
CA LYS A 14 7.63 -1.23 -1.87
C LYS A 14 6.16 -1.36 -1.53
N LEU A 15 5.41 -0.24 -1.61
CA LEU A 15 3.96 -0.30 -1.43
C LEU A 15 3.29 -1.12 -2.52
N ARG A 16 3.71 -0.96 -3.78
CA ARG A 16 3.19 -1.77 -4.89
C ARG A 16 3.49 -3.25 -4.71
N ASP A 17 4.70 -3.61 -4.31
CA ASP A 17 5.05 -5.00 -4.00
C ASP A 17 4.09 -5.59 -2.95
N ILE A 18 3.80 -4.84 -1.89
CA ILE A 18 2.83 -5.24 -0.84
C ILE A 18 1.40 -5.34 -1.41
N GLY A 19 0.93 -4.30 -2.09
CA GLY A 19 -0.44 -4.21 -2.59
C GLY A 19 -0.77 -5.31 -3.60
N TRP A 20 0.09 -5.50 -4.59
CA TRP A 20 -0.09 -6.53 -5.61
C TRP A 20 0.06 -7.97 -5.05
N SER A 21 0.84 -8.16 -3.97
CA SER A 21 1.04 -9.49 -3.39
C SER A 21 -0.02 -9.88 -2.35
N LEU A 22 -0.55 -8.92 -1.59
CA LEU A 22 -1.39 -9.20 -0.43
C LEU A 22 -2.82 -8.70 -0.56
N TRP A 23 -3.07 -7.69 -1.39
CA TRP A 23 -4.38 -7.03 -1.44
C TRP A 23 -5.17 -7.38 -2.70
N ASP A 24 -4.59 -7.17 -3.88
CA ASP A 24 -5.19 -7.28 -5.24
C ASP A 24 -6.67 -7.72 -5.28
N PRO A 25 -7.61 -6.89 -4.80
CA PRO A 25 -8.98 -7.35 -4.58
C PRO A 25 -9.75 -7.51 -5.89
N ILE A 26 -9.33 -6.83 -6.96
CA ILE A 26 -9.87 -6.94 -8.32
C ILE A 26 -9.33 -8.21 -9.02
N GLY A 27 -8.26 -8.80 -8.50
CA GLY A 27 -7.72 -10.06 -8.99
C GLY A 27 -7.01 -9.98 -10.34
N LEU A 28 -6.38 -8.84 -10.66
CA LEU A 28 -5.73 -8.63 -11.95
C LEU A 28 -4.47 -9.49 -12.12
N LEU A 29 -3.66 -9.60 -11.05
CA LEU A 29 -2.41 -10.37 -11.02
C LEU A 29 -2.48 -11.62 -10.14
N SER A 30 -3.64 -11.87 -9.55
CA SER A 30 -3.94 -13.08 -8.79
C SER A 30 -3.83 -14.34 -9.65
N THR A 31 -3.67 -15.51 -9.01
CA THR A 31 -3.61 -16.80 -9.73
C THR A 31 -4.91 -17.02 -10.52
N GLY A 32 -4.79 -17.20 -11.84
CA GLY A 32 -5.95 -17.33 -12.74
C GLY A 32 -6.57 -16.00 -13.17
N GLY A 33 -5.95 -14.88 -12.79
CA GLY A 33 -6.31 -13.54 -13.25
C GLY A 33 -6.01 -13.32 -14.73
N PRO A 34 -6.54 -12.24 -15.33
CA PRO A 34 -6.40 -11.96 -16.75
C PRO A 34 -4.98 -11.56 -17.18
N PHE A 35 -4.11 -11.19 -16.23
CA PHE A 35 -2.73 -10.80 -16.49
C PHE A 35 -1.74 -11.72 -15.79
N THR A 36 -0.52 -11.80 -16.34
CA THR A 36 0.56 -12.65 -15.80
C THR A 36 1.78 -11.80 -15.44
N GLY A 37 2.68 -12.39 -14.64
CA GLY A 37 3.88 -11.70 -14.17
C GLY A 37 3.59 -10.79 -12.98
N THR A 38 4.33 -9.69 -12.88
CA THR A 38 4.22 -8.72 -11.78
C THR A 38 3.78 -7.36 -12.31
N TRP A 39 3.52 -6.42 -11.40
CA TRP A 39 3.18 -5.04 -11.76
C TRP A 39 4.31 -4.31 -12.52
N THR A 40 5.55 -4.81 -12.44
CA THR A 40 6.70 -4.26 -13.18
C THR A 40 6.76 -4.71 -14.64
N ASN A 41 5.99 -5.73 -15.04
CA ASN A 41 5.95 -6.16 -16.44
C ASN A 41 5.39 -5.06 -17.33
N ASP A 42 6.01 -4.84 -18.49
CA ASP A 42 5.60 -3.79 -19.43
C ASP A 42 4.12 -3.91 -19.86
N ALA A 43 3.62 -5.14 -20.01
CA ALA A 43 2.22 -5.41 -20.33
C ALA A 43 1.23 -4.94 -19.24
N ASN A 44 1.69 -4.82 -18.00
CA ASN A 44 0.86 -4.47 -16.83
C ASN A 44 0.98 -2.98 -16.45
N ARG A 45 1.78 -2.20 -17.20
CA ARG A 45 2.06 -0.79 -16.90
C ARG A 45 0.80 0.07 -16.83
N GLY A 46 -0.23 -0.26 -17.61
CA GLY A 46 -1.47 0.51 -17.69
C GLY A 46 -2.33 0.49 -16.42
N PHE A 47 -2.05 -0.42 -15.49
CA PHE A 47 -2.75 -0.51 -14.21
C PHE A 47 -1.79 -0.66 -13.02
N ALA A 48 -0.47 -0.51 -13.22
CA ALA A 48 0.52 -0.76 -12.18
C ALA A 48 0.37 0.14 -10.94
N ASP A 49 -0.28 1.30 -11.10
CA ASP A 49 -0.56 2.32 -10.10
C ASP A 49 -1.98 2.26 -9.51
N GLU A 50 -2.80 1.30 -9.92
CA GLU A 50 -4.22 1.17 -9.54
C GLU A 50 -4.46 1.32 -8.03
N TYR A 51 -3.56 0.77 -7.21
CA TYR A 51 -3.70 0.74 -5.76
C TYR A 51 -2.91 1.83 -5.02
N ASP A 52 -2.13 2.65 -5.73
CA ASP A 52 -1.14 3.56 -5.13
C ASP A 52 -1.76 4.52 -4.12
N ASN A 53 -2.86 5.18 -4.50
CA ASN A 53 -3.48 6.20 -3.65
C ASN A 53 -3.98 5.62 -2.33
N TYR A 54 -4.56 4.41 -2.35
CA TYR A 54 -5.06 3.75 -1.15
C TYR A 54 -3.93 3.28 -0.25
N LEU A 55 -2.87 2.72 -0.83
CA LEU A 55 -1.70 2.26 -0.07
C LEU A 55 -0.90 3.43 0.52
N ILE A 56 -0.75 4.53 -0.21
CA ILE A 56 -0.15 5.77 0.29
C ILE A 56 -0.97 6.31 1.46
N ALA A 57 -2.31 6.33 1.35
CA ALA A 57 -3.18 6.77 2.43
C ALA A 57 -3.05 5.87 3.66
N ALA A 58 -3.03 4.54 3.49
CA ALA A 58 -2.86 3.59 4.59
C ALA A 58 -1.50 3.77 5.30
N ALA A 59 -0.40 3.78 4.54
CA ALA A 59 0.94 4.01 5.10
C ALA A 59 1.05 5.36 5.81
N SER A 60 0.43 6.41 5.26
CA SER A 60 0.42 7.74 5.87
C SER A 60 -0.40 7.79 7.16
N GLN A 61 -1.50 7.03 7.26
CA GLN A 61 -2.28 6.91 8.50
C GLN A 61 -1.48 6.21 9.60
N ILE A 62 -0.84 5.08 9.29
CA ILE A 62 0.04 4.36 10.21
C ILE A 62 1.13 5.29 10.74
N ARG A 63 1.80 6.02 9.84
CA ARG A 63 2.86 6.97 10.20
C ARG A 63 2.38 8.06 11.17
N ARG A 64 1.14 8.53 11.01
CA ARG A 64 0.54 9.54 11.88
C ARG A 64 0.04 8.97 13.20
N GLY A 65 0.19 7.67 13.44
CA GLY A 65 -0.21 7.01 14.68
C GLY A 65 -1.65 6.51 14.71
N ALA A 66 -2.31 6.38 13.55
CA ALA A 66 -3.59 5.67 13.49
C ALA A 66 -3.39 4.20 13.93
N SER A 67 -4.39 3.65 14.60
CA SER A 67 -4.38 2.25 15.02
C SER A 67 -4.50 1.30 13.83
N SER A 68 -3.94 0.09 13.94
CA SER A 68 -4.07 -0.92 12.88
C SER A 68 -5.54 -1.21 12.54
N THR A 69 -6.44 -1.21 13.53
CA THR A 69 -7.88 -1.41 13.32
C THR A 69 -8.51 -0.33 12.44
N GLU A 70 -8.16 0.95 12.66
CA GLU A 70 -8.67 2.05 11.83
C GLU A 70 -8.21 1.92 10.38
N VAL A 71 -6.92 1.58 10.17
CA VAL A 71 -6.37 1.48 8.81
C VAL A 71 -6.84 0.21 8.09
N VAL A 72 -7.05 -0.89 8.81
CA VAL A 72 -7.73 -2.08 8.29
C VAL A 72 -9.14 -1.73 7.86
N GLY A 73 -9.92 -1.04 8.72
CA GLY A 73 -11.27 -0.58 8.39
C GLY A 73 -11.30 0.29 7.14
N TYR A 74 -10.31 1.17 6.97
CA TYR A 74 -10.13 1.96 5.75
C TYR A 74 -9.97 1.09 4.49
N LEU A 75 -9.05 0.11 4.48
CA LEU A 75 -8.85 -0.74 3.30
C LEU A 75 -10.05 -1.64 3.01
N VAL A 76 -10.72 -2.16 4.05
CA VAL A 76 -11.98 -2.88 3.91
C VAL A 76 -13.03 -2.00 3.25
N GLN A 77 -13.18 -0.75 3.69
CA GLN A 77 -14.12 0.20 3.10
C GLN A 77 -13.80 0.50 1.63
N ILE A 78 -12.52 0.69 1.29
CA ILE A 78 -12.11 0.89 -0.10
C ILE A 78 -12.51 -0.31 -0.96
N GLU A 79 -12.20 -1.52 -0.52
CA GLU A 79 -12.54 -2.74 -1.25
C GLU A 79 -14.06 -2.91 -1.39
N SER A 80 -14.81 -2.82 -0.28
CA SER A 80 -16.22 -3.18 -0.27
C SER A 80 -17.14 -2.11 -0.85
N GLU A 81 -16.85 -0.84 -0.55
CA GLU A 81 -17.72 0.29 -0.91
C GLU A 81 -17.20 1.04 -2.12
N HIS A 82 -15.92 1.46 -2.09
CA HIS A 82 -15.37 2.32 -3.14
C HIS A 82 -15.16 1.57 -4.45
N MET A 83 -14.62 0.35 -4.40
CA MET A 83 -14.51 -0.56 -5.55
C MET A 83 -15.79 -1.36 -5.81
N GLY A 84 -16.74 -1.32 -4.86
CA GLY A 84 -18.05 -1.97 -5.01
C GLY A 84 -18.01 -3.51 -5.01
N LEU A 85 -16.95 -4.12 -4.44
CA LEU A 85 -16.77 -5.58 -4.43
C LEU A 85 -17.55 -6.27 -3.30
N GLY A 86 -18.12 -5.50 -2.37
CA GLY A 86 -18.70 -6.02 -1.14
C GLY A 86 -17.66 -6.61 -0.19
N VAL A 87 -18.12 -7.16 0.94
CA VAL A 87 -17.25 -7.83 1.90
C VAL A 87 -17.25 -9.33 1.63
N SER A 88 -16.07 -9.89 1.42
CA SER A 88 -15.84 -11.34 1.33
C SER A 88 -15.22 -11.88 2.62
N PRO A 89 -15.21 -13.21 2.84
CA PRO A 89 -14.55 -13.82 4.01
C PRO A 89 -13.05 -13.51 4.14
N THR A 90 -12.40 -13.06 3.07
CA THR A 90 -10.95 -12.80 3.02
C THR A 90 -10.61 -11.32 3.01
N THR A 91 -11.60 -10.43 2.84
CA THR A 91 -11.42 -8.97 2.75
C THR A 91 -10.66 -8.42 3.96
N GLN A 92 -11.10 -8.79 5.17
CA GLN A 92 -10.44 -8.34 6.40
C GLN A 92 -9.02 -8.91 6.53
N ALA A 93 -8.83 -10.20 6.26
CA ALA A 93 -7.52 -10.85 6.38
C ALA A 93 -6.49 -10.26 5.40
N ARG A 94 -6.89 -9.91 4.16
CA ARG A 94 -6.01 -9.22 3.21
C ARG A 94 -5.63 -7.82 3.70
N ALA A 95 -6.60 -7.05 4.19
CA ALA A 95 -6.33 -5.72 4.76
C ALA A 95 -5.35 -5.81 5.95
N GLU A 96 -5.56 -6.75 6.88
CA GLU A 96 -4.65 -7.00 8.00
C GLU A 96 -3.25 -7.37 7.55
N ALA A 97 -3.12 -8.22 6.53
CA ALA A 97 -1.83 -8.61 5.96
C ALA A 97 -1.08 -7.41 5.35
N VAL A 98 -1.77 -6.52 4.64
CA VAL A 98 -1.20 -5.27 4.11
C VAL A 98 -0.65 -4.41 5.24
N ILE A 99 -1.45 -4.18 6.29
CA ILE A 99 -1.02 -3.32 7.41
C ILE A 99 0.18 -3.93 8.13
N ALA A 100 0.16 -5.24 8.38
CA ALA A 100 1.29 -5.94 8.99
C ALA A 100 2.57 -5.81 8.15
N ALA A 101 2.47 -5.95 6.82
CA ALA A 101 3.61 -5.79 5.92
C ALA A 101 4.15 -4.35 5.88
N ILE A 102 3.27 -3.34 5.87
CA ILE A 102 3.69 -1.93 5.90
C ILE A 102 4.39 -1.60 7.22
N MET A 103 3.91 -2.11 8.34
CA MET A 103 4.52 -1.88 9.65
C MET A 103 5.86 -2.61 9.82
N ALA A 104 6.05 -3.74 9.15
CA ALA A 104 7.27 -4.54 9.23
C ALA A 104 8.39 -4.06 8.30
N ASP A 105 8.07 -3.36 7.20
CA ASP A 105 9.08 -2.88 6.23
C ASP A 105 9.46 -1.41 6.50
N GLU A 106 10.50 -1.22 7.33
CA GLU A 106 11.05 0.11 7.63
C GLU A 106 11.59 0.82 6.37
N ALA A 107 11.95 0.08 5.32
CA ALA A 107 12.49 0.63 4.07
C ALA A 107 11.40 1.23 3.15
N ILE A 108 10.13 1.22 3.58
CA ILE A 108 9.07 2.01 2.95
C ILE A 108 9.35 3.51 3.10
N TRP A 109 10.00 3.92 4.19
CA TRP A 109 10.28 5.32 4.46
C TRP A 109 11.71 5.66 4.05
N THR A 110 11.87 6.61 3.13
CA THR A 110 13.18 7.17 2.79
C THR A 110 13.36 8.50 3.50
N TYR A 111 14.44 8.60 4.25
CA TYR A 111 14.80 9.79 5.00
C TYR A 111 15.84 10.56 4.20
N PRO A 112 15.75 11.89 4.16
CA PRO A 112 16.79 12.65 3.50
C PRO A 112 18.06 12.71 4.37
N ASP A 113 19.20 12.85 3.71
CA ASP A 113 20.50 13.04 4.34
C ASP A 113 20.58 14.37 5.11
N GLU A 114 21.71 14.60 5.78
CA GLU A 114 21.96 15.85 6.53
C GLU A 114 21.86 17.11 5.67
N GLN A 115 21.93 16.98 4.34
CA GLN A 115 21.80 18.06 3.36
C GLN A 115 20.38 18.15 2.76
N GLY A 116 19.44 17.31 3.19
CA GLY A 116 18.06 17.30 2.71
C GLY A 116 17.84 16.53 1.41
N ARG A 117 18.81 15.74 0.93
CA ARG A 117 18.72 14.95 -0.31
C ARG A 117 18.21 13.55 -0.01
N PHE A 118 17.40 13.01 -0.91
CA PHE A 118 16.94 11.62 -0.84
C PHE A 118 17.80 10.77 -1.76
N GLU A 119 18.27 9.62 -1.27
CA GLU A 119 18.91 8.57 -2.07
C GLU A 119 17.89 7.73 -2.86
#